data_AF-A0A398CZS9-F1
#
_entry.id   AF-A0A398CZS9-F1
#
_cell.length_a   1.000
_cell.length_b   1.000
_cell.length_c   1.000
_cell.angle_alpha   90.00
_cell.angle_beta   90.00
_cell.angle_gamma   90.00
#
_symmetry.space_group_name_H-M   'P 1'
#
loop_
_entity.id
_entity.type
_entity.pdbx_description
1 polymer ?
#
loop_
_entity_poly.entity_id
_entity_poly.type
_entity_poly.pdbx_seq_one_letter_code
_entity_poly.pdbx_strand_id
1 'polypeptide(L)' 'MKRKTNPLLYVIFGVLLAAFGVIDLLYVNRLIGTALVIAGIWLGINGLRLRSQAKKNAGR' A
#
# COMPACT_ATOMS: atom_id res chain seq x y z
N MET A 1 0.14 22.52 -9.90
CA MET A 1 1.24 21.61 -9.50
C MET A 1 0.88 20.17 -9.86
N LYS A 2 1.45 19.60 -10.93
CA LYS A 2 1.30 18.15 -11.22
C LYS A 2 2.06 17.39 -10.13
N ARG A 3 1.37 16.89 -9.11
CA ARG A 3 1.99 15.99 -8.12
C ARG A 3 2.43 14.75 -8.89
N LYS A 4 3.74 14.58 -9.10
CA LYS A 4 4.33 13.32 -9.56
C LYS A 4 4.13 12.33 -8.43
N THR A 5 2.94 11.73 -8.35
CA THR A 5 2.65 10.73 -7.34
C THR A 5 3.50 9.52 -7.67
N ASN A 6 4.58 9.35 -6.90
CA ASN A 6 5.54 8.28 -7.15
C ASN A 6 4.87 6.96 -6.77
N PRO A 7 4.70 6.00 -7.69
CA PRO A 7 4.04 4.74 -7.40
C PRO A 7 4.73 3.95 -6.28
N LEU A 8 6.01 4.25 -5.98
CA LEU A 8 6.72 3.72 -4.82
C LEU A 8 6.09 4.13 -3.49
N LEU A 9 5.57 5.37 -3.37
CA LEU A 9 4.95 5.87 -2.14
C LEU A 9 3.72 5.05 -1.76
N TYR A 10 2.89 4.64 -2.74
CA TYR A 10 1.73 3.79 -2.47
C TYR A 10 2.11 2.41 -1.94
N VAL A 11 3.20 1.84 -2.45
CA VAL A 11 3.72 0.56 -1.97
C VAL A 11 4.25 0.69 -0.54
N ILE A 12 5.05 1.73 -0.27
CA ILE A 12 5.61 2.00 1.06
C ILE A 12 4.47 2.22 2.08
N PHE A 13 3.48 3.06 1.74
CA PHE A 13 2.32 3.27 2.58
C PHE A 13 1.51 1.99 2.80
N GLY A 14 1.31 1.17 1.76
CA GLY A 14 0.61 -0.10 1.89
C GLY A 14 1.30 -1.08 2.84
N VAL A 15 2.64 -1.18 2.77
CA VAL A 15 3.43 -2.03 3.67
C VAL A 15 3.39 -1.50 5.11
N LEU A 16 3.53 -0.20 5.31
CA LEU A 16 3.43 0.44 6.63
C LEU A 16 2.06 0.23 7.26
N LEU A 17 1.00 0.43 6.48
CA LEU A 17 -0.38 0.24 6.95
C LEU A 17 -0.65 -1.22 7.30
N ALA A 18 -0.15 -2.16 6.49
CA ALA A 18 -0.25 -3.59 6.77
C ALA A 18 0.51 -3.98 8.05
N ALA A 19 1.74 -3.49 8.22
CA ALA A 19 2.54 -3.74 9.43
C ALA A 19 1.85 -3.19 10.68
N PHE A 20 1.32 -1.96 10.61
CA PHE A 20 0.57 -1.35 11.70
C PHE A 20 -0.70 -2.15 12.01
N GLY A 21 -1.44 -2.57 10.98
CA GLY A 21 -2.63 -3.42 11.14
C GLY A 21 -2.32 -4.76 11.79
N VAL A 22 -1.16 -5.37 11.51
CA VAL A 22 -0.73 -6.62 12.17
C VAL A 22 -0.49 -6.40 13.66
N ILE A 23 0.17 -5.30 14.04
CA ILE A 23 0.38 -4.94 15.44
C ILE A 23 -0.97 -4.69 16.12
N ASP A 24 -1.85 -3.92 15.50
CA ASP A 24 -3.17 -3.58 16.04
C ASP A 24 -4.04 -4.84 16.20
N LEU A 25 -3.93 -5.79 15.26
CA LEU A 25 -4.62 -7.08 15.29
C LEU A 25 -4.15 -7.96 16.45
N LEU A 26 -2.87 -7.88 16.83
CA LEU A 26 -2.28 -8.69 17.89
C LEU A 26 -2.42 -8.07 19.28
N TYR A 27 -2.39 -6.74 19.39
CA TYR A 27 -2.22 -6.04 20.68
C TYR A 27 -3.35 -5.10 21.09
N VAL A 28 -4.19 -4.64 20.16
CA VAL A 28 -5.17 -3.56 20.45
C VAL A 28 -6.60 -3.98 20.14
N ASN A 29 -6.91 -4.23 18.87
CA ASN A 29 -8.25 -4.58 18.43
C ASN A 29 -8.20 -5.41 17.14
N ARG A 30 -8.62 -6.68 17.25
CA ARG A 30 -8.62 -7.64 16.16
C ARG A 30 -9.42 -7.18 14.93
N LEU A 31 -10.57 -6.53 15.13
CA LEU A 31 -11.44 -6.10 14.04
C LEU A 31 -10.80 -4.95 13.25
N ILE A 32 -10.33 -3.92 13.95
CA ILE A 32 -9.68 -2.75 13.35
C ILE A 32 -8.37 -3.16 12.67
N GLY A 33 -7.55 -3.97 13.34
CA GLY A 33 -6.31 -4.49 12.79
C GLY A 33 -6.53 -5.31 11.51
N THR A 34 -7.55 -6.17 11.48
CA THR A 34 -7.89 -6.95 10.26
C THR A 34 -8.25 -6.02 9.10
N ALA A 35 -9.06 -4.99 9.35
CA ALA A 35 -9.43 -4.01 8.33
C ALA A 35 -8.20 -3.23 7.80
N LEU A 36 -7.28 -2.83 8.69
CA LEU A 36 -6.04 -2.15 8.29
C LEU A 36 -5.12 -3.05 7.46
N VAL A 37 -4.98 -4.32 7.82
CA VAL A 37 -4.16 -5.28 7.06
C VAL A 37 -4.72 -5.45 5.65
N ILE A 38 -6.03 -5.65 5.52
CA ILE A 38 -6.70 -5.81 4.22
C ILE A 38 -6.51 -4.54 3.37
N ALA A 39 -6.74 -3.36 3.95
CA ALA A 39 -6.56 -2.09 3.27
C ALA A 39 -5.10 -1.88 2.82
N GLY A 40 -4.12 -2.23 3.67
CA GLY A 40 -2.70 -2.12 3.38
C GLY A 40 -2.25 -3.03 2.24
N ILE A 41 -2.70 -4.28 2.25
CA ILE A 41 -2.45 -5.25 1.16
C ILE A 41 -3.04 -4.73 -0.15
N TRP A 42 -4.28 -4.23 -0.11
CA TRP A 42 -4.95 -3.71 -1.31
C TRP A 42 -4.23 -2.48 -1.89
N LEU A 43 -3.78 -1.56 -1.04
CA LEU A 43 -2.95 -0.42 -1.43
C LEU A 43 -1.60 -0.86 -2.03
N GLY A 44 -0.95 -1.85 -1.41
CA GLY A 44 0.30 -2.41 -1.90
C GLY A 44 0.17 -3.01 -3.31
N ILE A 45 -0.86 -3.83 -3.54
CA ILE A 45 -1.15 -4.43 -4.86
C ILE A 45 -1.43 -3.35 -5.91
N ASN A 46 -2.24 -2.34 -5.57
CA ASN A 46 -2.52 -1.24 -6.48
C ASN A 46 -1.27 -0.42 -6.80
N GLY A 47 -0.44 -0.13 -5.79
CA GLY A 47 0.84 0.56 -5.97
C GLY A 47 1.80 -0.22 -6.87
N LEU A 48 1.87 -1.54 -6.72
CA LEU A 48 2.67 -2.42 -7.59
C LEU A 48 2.16 -2.43 -9.03
N ARG A 49 0.83 -2.49 -9.24
CA ARG A 49 0.24 -2.38 -10.58
C ARG A 49 0.55 -1.04 -11.23
N LEU A 50 0.40 0.06 -10.48
CA LEU A 50 0.71 1.41 -10.95
C LEU A 50 2.20 1.55 -11.31
N ARG A 51 3.10 0.95 -10.51
CA ARG A 51 4.54 0.90 -10.79
C ARG A 51 4.87 0.10 -12.04
N SER A 52 4.20 -1.04 -12.24
CA SER A 52 4.37 -1.88 -13.43
C SER A 52 3.92 -1.15 -14.71
N GLN A 53 2.79 -0.44 -14.64
CA GLN A 53 2.32 0.42 -15.73
C GLN A 53 3.26 1.59 -16.00
N ALA A 54 3.76 2.26 -14.95
CA ALA A 54 4.74 3.33 -15.08
C ALA A 54 6.05 2.84 -15.73
N LYS A 55 6.52 1.63 -15.41
CA LYS A 55 7.67 1.02 -16.08
C LYS A 55 7.38 0.66 -17.54
N LYS A 56 6.19 0.11 -17.84
CA LYS A 56 5.79 -0.20 -19.23
C LYS A 56 5.70 1.05 -20.12
N ASN A 57 5.24 2.16 -19.56
CA ASN A 57 5.11 3.43 -20.30
C ASN A 57 6.43 4.19 -20.42
N ALA A 58 7.45 3.89 -19.60
CA ALA A 58 8.78 4.50 -19.70
C ALA A 58 9.71 3.77 -20.69
N GLY A 59 9.31 2.60 -21.21
CA GLY A 59 10.06 1.80 -22.18
C GLY A 59 9.48 1.80 -23.60
N ARG A 60 8.48 2.64 -23.88
CA ARG A 60 8.00 2.99 -25.23
C ARG A 60 8.39 4.44 -25.50
#